data_AF-A0AAE0BCF0-F1
#
_entry.id   AF-A0AAE0BCF0-F1
#
_cell.length_a   1.000
_cell.length_b   1.000
_cell.length_c   1.000
_cell.angle_alpha   90.00
_cell.angle_beta   90.00
_cell.angle_gamma   90.00
#
_symmetry.space_group_name_H-M   'P 1'
#
loop_
_entity.id
_entity.type
_entity.pdbx_description
1 polymer ?
#
loop_
_entity_poly.entity_id
_entity_poly.type
_entity_poly.pdbx_seq_one_letter_code
_entity_poly.pdbx_strand_id
1 'polypeptide(L)'
;MMLRPGCVYCQLRRGSTYFGPKMFLVCGSCGVYEAHIECIESADPNDKWDQSRVDAGDDWICTHSCESVTKMLAPGGSILSRGRTMLDEDTCYSMEILKADGDSASSNRTSREPIDTTLKIFRSCFDPLIMEDGRDMLELVCRSHVNSDDPTDPYDFSGFRLAVLRKGSHIVSTLAFRTFGDKFVEIPLVATKQGYRREGNCRRLIQKAEELFQELHIQFIVLPSIPSLYDMWKNHFNLTKMEPKDISLIENHVVTPDENSAVMMMKDLRPLIL
;
A
#
# COMPACT_ATOMS: atom_id res chain seq x y z
N MET A 1 -12.70 -15.00 -2.20
CA MET A 1 -12.01 -15.64 -1.05
C MET A 1 -10.68 -14.93 -0.91
N MET A 2 -10.67 -13.77 -0.26
CA MET A 2 -9.47 -12.92 -0.24
C MET A 2 -8.45 -13.44 0.78
N LEU A 3 -8.86 -13.77 2.01
CA LEU A 3 -7.91 -14.15 3.07
C LEU A 3 -8.51 -15.28 3.93
N ARG A 4 -7.69 -16.26 4.32
CA ARG A 4 -8.06 -17.30 5.30
C ARG A 4 -7.08 -17.20 6.48
N PRO A 5 -7.56 -16.86 7.69
CA PRO A 5 -6.68 -16.81 8.85
C PRO A 5 -6.28 -18.22 9.29
N GLY A 6 -5.01 -18.37 9.69
CA GLY A 6 -4.34 -19.63 10.01
C GLY A 6 -3.06 -19.85 9.20
N CYS A 7 -2.25 -20.81 9.66
CA CYS A 7 -1.01 -21.21 9.00
C CYS A 7 -1.25 -21.60 7.54
N VAL A 8 -0.54 -20.99 6.59
CA VAL A 8 -0.70 -21.30 5.16
C VAL A 8 -0.40 -22.76 4.80
N TYR A 9 0.41 -23.46 5.60
CA TYR A 9 0.78 -24.85 5.37
C TYR A 9 -0.21 -25.84 6.01
N CYS A 10 -0.48 -25.71 7.32
CA CYS A 10 -1.28 -26.70 8.07
C CYS A 10 -2.74 -26.26 8.32
N GLN A 11 -3.11 -25.02 7.97
CA GLN A 11 -4.44 -24.43 8.11
C GLN A 11 -4.93 -24.29 9.57
N LEU A 12 -4.07 -24.56 10.56
CA LEU A 12 -4.39 -24.38 11.97
C LEU A 12 -4.21 -22.92 12.39
N ARG A 13 -5.13 -22.42 13.23
CA ARG A 13 -5.10 -21.06 13.81
C ARG A 13 -4.43 -20.98 15.18
N ARG A 14 -3.95 -22.11 15.71
CA ARG A 14 -3.34 -22.16 17.04
C ARG A 14 -1.85 -21.94 16.90
N GLY A 15 -1.30 -20.98 17.63
CA GLY A 15 0.13 -20.71 17.69
C GLY A 15 0.58 -20.42 19.12
N SER A 16 1.90 -20.40 19.32
CA SER A 16 2.56 -19.98 20.56
C SER A 16 2.95 -18.51 20.47
N THR A 17 2.80 -17.77 21.57
CA THR A 17 3.38 -16.42 21.73
C THR A 17 4.86 -16.47 22.12
N TYR A 18 5.34 -17.63 22.57
CA TYR A 18 6.75 -17.88 22.84
C TYR A 18 7.42 -18.47 21.61
N PHE A 19 8.67 -18.08 21.39
CA PHE A 19 9.50 -18.66 20.34
C PHE A 19 9.54 -20.18 20.41
N GLY A 20 9.42 -20.81 19.25
CA GLY A 20 9.46 -22.25 19.08
C GLY A 20 8.67 -22.72 17.87
N PRO A 21 8.59 -24.05 17.66
CA PRO A 21 8.01 -24.67 16.46
C PRO A 21 6.62 -24.15 16.06
N LYS A 22 5.79 -23.81 17.07
CA LYS A 22 4.39 -23.36 16.90
C LYS A 22 4.22 -21.85 16.88
N MET A 23 5.30 -21.06 16.93
CA MET A 23 5.20 -19.61 16.79
C MET A 23 4.80 -19.26 15.35
N PHE A 24 3.95 -18.26 15.19
CA PHE A 24 3.62 -17.70 13.87
C PHE A 24 4.66 -16.68 13.44
N LEU A 25 5.07 -16.77 12.18
CA LEU A 25 5.70 -15.69 11.44
C LEU A 25 4.68 -15.12 10.48
N VAL A 26 4.59 -13.80 10.39
CA VAL A 26 3.74 -13.09 9.44
C VAL A 26 4.60 -12.67 8.25
N CYS A 27 4.06 -12.77 7.05
CA CYS A 27 4.78 -12.39 5.84
C CYS A 27 5.07 -10.88 5.85
N GLY A 28 6.34 -10.48 5.84
CA GLY A 28 6.73 -9.05 5.85
C GLY A 28 6.33 -8.27 4.60
N SER A 29 6.03 -8.97 3.50
CA SER A 29 5.56 -8.34 2.25
C SER A 29 4.04 -8.11 2.23
N CYS A 30 3.26 -9.13 2.59
CA CYS A 30 1.81 -9.05 2.48
C CYS A 30 1.08 -8.79 3.79
N GLY A 31 1.72 -8.97 4.94
CA GLY A 31 1.11 -8.76 6.26
C GLY A 31 -0.10 -9.64 6.59
N VAL A 32 -0.51 -10.51 5.66
CA VAL A 32 -1.75 -11.29 5.77
C VAL A 32 -1.46 -12.75 6.04
N TYR A 33 -0.53 -13.33 5.30
CA TYR A 33 -0.23 -14.75 5.45
C TYR A 33 0.68 -14.97 6.63
N GLU A 34 0.36 -16.00 7.40
CA GLU A 34 1.10 -16.44 8.56
C GLU A 34 1.47 -17.91 8.41
N ALA A 35 2.59 -18.32 9.00
CA ALA A 35 3.02 -19.71 9.02
C ALA A 35 3.70 -20.06 10.34
N HIS A 36 3.55 -21.30 10.76
CA HIS A 36 4.35 -21.83 11.87
C HIS A 36 5.79 -22.02 11.44
N ILE A 37 6.75 -21.73 12.33
CA ILE A 37 8.18 -22.02 12.11
C ILE A 37 8.37 -23.47 11.66
N GLU A 38 7.78 -24.44 12.35
CA GLU A 38 7.93 -25.86 12.03
C GLU A 38 7.37 -26.22 10.64
N CYS A 39 6.33 -25.52 10.21
CA CYS A 39 5.72 -25.75 8.91
C CYS A 39 6.58 -25.17 7.78
N ILE A 40 7.19 -24.00 8.00
CA ILE A 40 8.16 -23.41 7.06
C ILE A 40 9.33 -24.37 6.87
N GLU A 41 9.95 -24.81 7.96
CA GLU A 41 11.12 -25.70 7.93
C GLU A 41 10.80 -27.09 7.34
N SER A 42 9.56 -27.56 7.52
CA SER A 42 9.10 -28.80 6.88
C SER A 42 8.89 -28.65 5.37
N ALA A 43 8.47 -27.46 4.92
CA ALA A 43 8.22 -27.18 3.52
C ALA A 43 9.51 -26.84 2.75
N ASP A 44 10.43 -26.10 3.38
CA ASP A 44 11.78 -25.82 2.90
C ASP A 44 12.81 -26.04 4.03
N PRO A 45 13.53 -27.17 4.02
CA PRO A 45 14.56 -27.46 5.03
C PRO A 45 15.71 -26.45 5.10
N ASN A 46 15.84 -25.55 4.12
CA ASN A 46 16.85 -24.50 4.11
C ASN A 46 16.36 -23.19 4.77
N ASP A 47 15.05 -22.96 4.84
CA ASP A 47 14.48 -21.76 5.47
C ASP A 47 14.26 -21.99 6.98
N LYS A 48 15.37 -22.01 7.71
CA LYS A 48 15.39 -22.23 9.16
C LYS A 48 15.26 -20.94 9.93
N TRP A 49 14.45 -20.97 11.00
CA TRP A 49 14.19 -19.81 11.82
C TRP A 49 14.63 -20.06 13.25
N ASP A 50 15.61 -19.26 13.70
CA ASP A 50 16.05 -19.23 15.08
C ASP A 50 15.64 -17.91 15.77
N GLN A 51 15.83 -17.85 17.09
CA GLN A 51 15.52 -16.67 17.88
C GLN A 51 16.29 -15.44 17.38
N SER A 52 17.51 -15.61 16.86
CA SER A 52 18.35 -14.49 16.43
C SER A 52 17.81 -13.78 15.20
N ARG A 53 17.25 -14.52 14.24
CA ARG A 53 16.56 -13.95 13.08
C ARG A 53 15.30 -13.18 13.48
N VAL A 54 14.52 -13.75 14.40
CA VAL A 54 13.31 -13.09 14.94
C VAL A 54 13.69 -11.81 15.68
N ASP A 55 14.70 -11.86 16.55
CA ASP A 55 15.19 -10.71 17.31
C ASP A 55 15.82 -9.63 16.42
N ALA A 56 16.41 -10.03 15.29
CA ALA A 56 16.93 -9.12 14.27
C ALA A 56 15.82 -8.45 13.44
N GLY A 57 14.57 -8.92 13.56
CA GLY A 57 13.45 -8.43 12.76
C GLY A 57 13.49 -8.90 11.31
N ASP A 58 14.07 -10.08 11.03
CA ASP A 58 14.04 -10.66 9.70
C ASP A 58 12.60 -10.93 9.25
N ASP A 59 12.30 -10.64 8.00
CA ASP A 59 11.00 -10.90 7.39
C ASP A 59 10.93 -12.30 6.78
N TRP A 60 9.92 -13.08 7.18
CA TRP A 60 9.50 -14.23 6.40
C TRP A 60 8.69 -13.77 5.19
N ILE A 61 8.84 -14.43 4.04
CA ILE A 61 8.13 -14.08 2.81
C ILE A 61 7.38 -15.30 2.28
N CYS A 62 6.06 -15.21 2.20
CA CYS A 62 5.22 -16.38 1.94
C CYS A 62 5.29 -16.95 0.51
N THR A 63 5.66 -16.14 -0.49
CA THR A 63 5.71 -16.56 -1.91
C THR A 63 6.75 -15.76 -2.70
N HIS A 64 7.23 -16.32 -3.82
CA HIS A 64 8.07 -15.58 -4.77
C HIS A 64 7.39 -14.33 -5.35
N SER A 65 6.06 -14.33 -5.48
CA SER A 65 5.32 -13.12 -5.92
C SER A 65 5.45 -12.00 -4.89
N CYS A 66 5.29 -12.31 -3.60
CA CYS A 66 5.52 -11.35 -2.52
C CYS A 66 6.99 -10.87 -2.49
N GLU A 67 7.94 -11.79 -2.65
CA GLU A 67 9.36 -11.45 -2.74
C GLU A 67 9.66 -10.50 -3.91
N SER A 68 9.07 -10.76 -5.08
CA SER A 68 9.22 -9.94 -6.27
C SER A 68 8.66 -8.53 -6.06
N VAL A 69 7.46 -8.40 -5.49
CA VAL A 69 6.87 -7.10 -5.15
C VAL A 69 7.77 -6.31 -4.20
N THR A 70 8.25 -6.95 -3.12
CA THR A 70 9.16 -6.32 -2.16
C THR A 70 10.43 -5.82 -2.83
N LYS A 71 11.09 -6.63 -3.66
CA LYS A 71 12.33 -6.23 -4.37
C LYS A 71 12.10 -5.09 -5.36
N MET A 72 11.00 -5.11 -6.11
CA MET A 72 10.67 -4.07 -7.09
C MET A 72 10.36 -2.72 -6.44
N LEU A 73 9.77 -2.73 -5.25
CA LEU A 73 9.37 -1.54 -4.49
C LEU A 73 10.39 -1.09 -3.43
N ALA A 74 11.46 -1.85 -3.19
CA ALA A 74 12.53 -1.50 -2.26
C ALA A 74 13.34 -0.28 -2.75
N PRO A 75 14.09 0.41 -1.88
CA PRO A 75 15.06 1.41 -2.30
C PRO A 75 16.03 0.86 -3.35
N GLY A 76 16.16 1.54 -4.49
CA GLY A 76 16.94 1.07 -5.64
C GLY A 76 16.26 -0.02 -6.50
N GLY A 77 15.07 -0.47 -6.11
CA GLY A 77 14.24 -1.38 -6.88
C GLY A 77 13.70 -0.74 -8.15
N SER A 78 13.35 -1.57 -9.14
CA SER A 78 13.04 -1.15 -10.52
C SER A 78 11.89 -0.14 -10.64
N ILE A 79 10.94 -0.10 -9.70
CA ILE A 79 9.84 0.87 -9.70
C ILE A 79 10.31 2.22 -9.15
N LEU A 80 10.98 2.23 -8.00
CA LEU A 80 11.43 3.48 -7.36
C LEU A 80 12.60 4.12 -8.13
N SER A 81 13.45 3.32 -8.77
CA SER A 81 14.56 3.83 -9.57
C SER A 81 14.15 4.30 -10.97
N ARG A 82 12.91 4.04 -11.41
CA ARG A 82 12.41 4.38 -12.76
C ARG A 82 12.32 5.88 -13.00
N GLY A 83 12.12 6.68 -11.95
CA GLY A 83 11.82 8.11 -12.07
C GLY A 83 10.50 8.36 -12.81
N ARG A 84 10.48 9.35 -13.69
CA ARG A 84 9.27 9.76 -14.43
C ARG A 84 9.01 8.84 -15.62
N THR A 85 7.82 8.27 -15.67
CA THR A 85 7.29 7.50 -16.81
C THR A 85 6.30 8.37 -17.57
N MET A 86 6.55 8.63 -18.86
CA MET A 86 5.61 9.34 -19.71
C MET A 86 4.33 8.52 -19.91
N LEU A 87 3.17 9.18 -19.94
CA LEU A 87 1.91 8.49 -20.17
C LEU A 87 1.72 8.14 -21.66
N ASP A 88 2.18 9.03 -22.54
CA ASP A 88 2.23 8.88 -23.99
C ASP A 88 3.37 9.78 -24.52
N GLU A 89 3.79 9.58 -25.78
CA GLU A 89 4.90 10.33 -26.38
C GLU A 89 4.53 11.78 -26.72
N ASP A 90 3.23 12.06 -26.91
CA ASP A 90 2.72 13.32 -27.45
C ASP A 90 2.13 14.27 -26.38
N THR A 91 2.04 13.87 -25.12
CA THR A 91 1.55 14.72 -24.04
C THR A 91 2.63 15.17 -23.06
N CYS A 92 2.33 16.23 -22.34
CA CYS A 92 3.16 16.71 -21.23
C CYS A 92 2.91 15.96 -19.92
N TYR A 93 2.24 14.79 -19.94
CA TYR A 93 1.92 14.04 -18.73
C TYR A 93 2.95 12.95 -18.41
N SER A 94 3.39 12.92 -17.15
CA SER A 94 4.23 11.85 -16.62
C SER A 94 3.77 11.42 -15.23
N MET A 95 4.00 10.16 -14.88
CA MET A 95 3.80 9.64 -13.54
C MET A 95 5.14 9.25 -12.91
N GLU A 96 5.27 9.46 -11.62
CA GLU A 96 6.46 9.11 -10.83
C GLU A 96 6.00 8.48 -9.51
N ILE A 97 6.70 7.44 -9.06
CA ILE A 97 6.48 6.86 -7.74
C ILE A 97 7.51 7.42 -6.78
N LEU A 98 7.03 7.98 -5.68
CA LEU A 98 7.83 8.55 -4.62
C LEU A 98 7.70 7.68 -3.37
N LYS A 99 8.82 7.54 -2.66
CA LYS A 99 8.87 7.00 -1.31
C LYS A 99 9.57 8.03 -0.45
N ALA A 100 8.96 8.39 0.67
CA ALA A 100 9.68 9.13 1.68
C ALA A 100 10.75 8.19 2.26
N ASP A 101 12.00 8.64 2.27
CA ASP A 101 12.96 8.15 3.25
C ASP A 101 12.32 8.50 4.62
N GLY A 102 12.31 7.58 5.58
CA GLY A 102 11.75 7.86 6.91
C GLY A 102 12.47 9.03 7.61
N ASP A 103 12.35 9.17 8.93
CA ASP A 103 12.92 10.31 9.68
C ASP A 103 14.48 10.46 9.62
N SER A 104 15.17 9.72 8.75
CA SER A 104 16.58 9.88 8.43
C SER A 104 16.85 11.27 7.80
N ALA A 105 17.59 12.08 8.55
CA ALA A 105 18.04 13.44 8.21
C ALA A 105 18.93 13.55 6.95
N SER A 106 19.19 12.45 6.23
CA SER A 106 20.07 12.37 5.06
C SER A 106 19.36 12.50 3.71
N SER A 107 18.04 12.70 3.66
CA SER A 107 17.32 12.84 2.39
C SER A 107 17.76 14.10 1.62
N ASN A 108 18.11 13.95 0.34
CA ASN A 108 18.46 15.04 -0.55
C ASN A 108 17.29 16.04 -0.66
N ARG A 109 17.52 17.36 -0.60
CA ARG A 109 16.44 18.38 -0.56
C ARG A 109 15.43 18.26 -1.72
N THR A 110 15.84 17.70 -2.85
CA THR A 110 15.04 17.47 -4.05
C THR A 110 13.98 16.38 -3.93
N SER A 111 14.13 15.38 -3.05
CA SER A 111 13.09 14.36 -2.83
C SER A 111 11.98 14.82 -1.87
N ARG A 112 12.26 15.80 -1.01
CA ARG A 112 11.29 16.37 -0.06
C ARG A 112 10.24 17.28 -0.72
N GLU A 113 10.63 18.11 -1.69
CA GLU A 113 9.70 19.09 -2.30
C GLU A 113 8.47 18.43 -2.99
N PRO A 114 8.59 17.35 -3.77
CA PRO A 114 7.44 16.65 -4.33
C PRO A 114 6.49 16.06 -3.27
N ILE A 115 7.04 15.56 -2.16
CA ILE A 115 6.27 14.99 -1.05
C ILE A 115 5.52 16.10 -0.31
N ASP A 116 6.19 17.22 0.01
CA ASP A 116 5.54 18.38 0.64
C ASP A 116 4.44 18.97 -0.26
N THR A 117 4.66 18.99 -1.57
CA THR A 117 3.64 19.41 -2.55
C THR A 117 2.44 18.45 -2.54
N THR A 118 2.68 17.15 -2.46
CA THR A 118 1.64 16.12 -2.37
C THR A 118 0.82 16.28 -1.09
N LEU A 119 1.48 16.46 0.05
CA LEU A 119 0.82 16.71 1.33
C LEU A 119 -0.06 17.98 1.28
N LYS A 120 0.41 19.07 0.66
CA LYS A 120 -0.39 20.29 0.45
C LYS A 120 -1.63 20.02 -0.42
N ILE A 121 -1.49 19.20 -1.47
CA ILE A 121 -2.63 18.82 -2.32
C ILE A 121 -3.64 18.02 -1.48
N PHE A 122 -3.21 17.05 -0.68
CA PHE A 122 -4.12 16.30 0.20
C PHE A 122 -4.81 17.21 1.22
N ARG A 123 -4.07 18.05 1.95
CA ARG A 123 -4.66 19.03 2.90
C ARG A 123 -5.64 20.02 2.27
N SER A 124 -5.59 20.22 0.94
CA SER A 124 -6.58 21.05 0.21
C SER A 124 -7.80 20.28 -0.30
N CYS A 125 -7.78 18.95 -0.23
CA CYS A 125 -8.84 18.06 -0.74
C CYS A 125 -9.55 17.26 0.36
N PHE A 126 -8.93 17.11 1.52
CA PHE A 126 -9.42 16.34 2.65
C PHE A 126 -9.54 17.25 3.87
N ASP A 127 -10.54 16.99 4.71
CA ASP A 127 -10.60 17.56 6.06
C ASP A 127 -9.43 17.01 6.89
N PRO A 128 -8.99 17.70 7.96
CA PRO A 128 -7.92 17.21 8.83
C PRO A 128 -8.22 15.80 9.36
N LEU A 129 -7.31 14.86 9.13
CA LEU A 129 -7.42 13.47 9.59
C LEU A 129 -6.55 13.29 10.84
N ILE A 130 -7.07 13.74 11.98
CA ILE A 130 -6.36 13.65 13.27
C ILE A 130 -6.67 12.29 13.92
N MET A 131 -5.61 11.55 14.23
CA MET A 131 -5.68 10.23 14.89
C MET A 131 -5.96 10.36 16.38
N GLU A 132 -6.27 9.24 17.05
CA GLU A 132 -6.59 9.23 18.49
C GLU A 132 -5.47 9.80 19.36
N ASP A 133 -4.21 9.65 18.94
CA ASP A 133 -3.02 10.17 19.62
C ASP A 133 -2.67 11.63 19.24
N GLY A 134 -3.50 12.27 18.41
CA GLY A 134 -3.34 13.65 17.97
C GLY A 134 -2.44 13.86 16.76
N ARG A 135 -1.85 12.80 16.17
CA ARG A 135 -1.03 12.92 14.96
C ARG A 135 -1.88 13.14 13.71
N ASP A 136 -1.31 13.82 12.70
CA ASP A 136 -1.95 14.05 11.39
C ASP A 136 -1.67 12.86 10.46
N MET A 137 -2.70 12.04 10.21
CA MET A 137 -2.61 10.85 9.35
C MET A 137 -2.14 11.18 7.93
N LEU A 138 -2.52 12.35 7.38
CA LEU A 138 -2.06 12.76 6.05
C LEU A 138 -0.54 12.92 6.02
N GLU A 139 0.04 13.49 7.08
CA GLU A 139 1.48 13.65 7.21
C GLU A 139 2.18 12.29 7.38
N LEU A 140 1.64 11.41 8.24
CA LEU A 140 2.21 10.07 8.46
C LEU A 140 2.20 9.22 7.19
N VAL A 141 1.10 9.21 6.44
CA VAL A 141 0.98 8.50 5.15
C VAL A 141 1.94 9.08 4.11
N CYS A 142 2.00 10.41 3.96
CA CYS A 142 2.86 11.04 2.95
C CYS A 142 4.35 10.86 3.25
N ARG A 143 4.72 10.83 4.53
CA ARG A 143 6.11 10.65 4.97
C ARG A 143 6.47 9.20 5.23
N SER A 144 5.57 8.26 4.94
CA SER A 144 5.77 6.84 5.21
C SER A 144 6.30 6.59 6.62
N HIS A 145 5.68 7.23 7.61
CA HIS A 145 6.21 7.28 8.97
C HIS A 145 6.24 5.88 9.61
N VAL A 146 7.28 5.64 10.39
CA VAL A 146 7.39 4.49 11.29
C VAL A 146 8.11 4.96 12.54
N ASN A 147 7.61 4.57 13.69
CA ASN A 147 8.23 4.90 14.95
C ASN A 147 9.31 3.85 15.28
N SER A 148 10.54 4.10 14.82
CA SER A 148 11.66 3.18 15.05
C SER A 148 12.07 3.06 16.51
N ASP A 149 11.70 4.05 17.34
CA ASP A 149 12.08 4.11 18.75
C ASP A 149 11.06 3.40 19.66
N ASP A 150 9.86 3.15 19.16
CA ASP A 150 8.80 2.44 19.87
C ASP A 150 8.19 1.32 19.01
N PRO A 151 8.68 0.07 19.16
CA PRO A 151 8.12 -1.08 18.45
C PRO A 151 6.71 -1.46 18.90
N THR A 152 6.16 -0.79 19.93
CA THR A 152 4.78 -0.97 20.40
C THR A 152 3.81 0.05 19.80
N ASP A 153 4.30 1.03 19.02
CA ASP A 153 3.45 1.95 18.26
C ASP A 153 2.59 1.13 17.29
N PRO A 154 1.24 1.13 17.44
CA PRO A 154 0.38 0.32 16.60
C PRO A 154 0.30 0.83 15.15
N TYR A 155 0.90 1.98 14.86
CA TYR A 155 0.78 2.66 13.59
C TYR A 155 2.05 2.56 12.75
N ASP A 156 2.04 1.68 11.75
CA ASP A 156 3.08 1.59 10.73
C ASP A 156 2.59 2.10 9.36
N PHE A 157 3.13 3.24 8.94
CA PHE A 157 2.90 3.84 7.62
C PHE A 157 4.10 3.65 6.67
N SER A 158 5.15 2.91 7.06
CA SER A 158 6.38 2.72 6.28
C SER A 158 6.12 2.14 4.88
N GLY A 159 5.07 1.34 4.73
CA GLY A 159 4.66 0.74 3.46
C GLY A 159 4.09 1.73 2.44
N PHE A 160 3.70 2.95 2.84
CA PHE A 160 3.09 3.90 1.93
C PHE A 160 4.06 4.49 0.91
N ARG A 161 3.56 4.64 -0.32
CA ARG A 161 4.20 5.31 -1.45
C ARG A 161 3.21 6.29 -2.06
N LEU A 162 3.74 7.27 -2.78
CA LEU A 162 2.95 8.26 -3.48
C LEU A 162 3.12 8.08 -4.98
N ALA A 163 2.02 7.94 -5.72
CA ALA A 163 2.06 8.13 -7.16
C ALA A 163 1.69 9.58 -7.47
N VAL A 164 2.53 10.28 -8.22
CA VAL A 164 2.30 11.69 -8.59
C VAL A 164 2.17 11.81 -10.10
N LEU A 165 1.07 12.39 -10.56
CA LEU A 165 0.86 12.78 -11.95
C LEU A 165 1.32 14.22 -12.14
N ARG A 166 2.23 14.42 -13.09
CA ARG A 166 2.75 15.72 -13.48
C ARG A 166 2.20 16.14 -14.84
N LYS A 167 1.99 17.44 -15.01
CA LYS A 167 1.78 18.13 -16.29
C LYS A 167 2.96 19.09 -16.48
N GLY A 168 3.94 18.70 -17.30
CA GLY A 168 5.25 19.34 -17.33
C GLY A 168 5.97 19.21 -15.99
N SER A 169 6.31 20.35 -15.36
CA SER A 169 6.95 20.38 -14.04
C SER A 169 5.97 20.29 -12.86
N HIS A 170 4.67 20.52 -13.07
CA HIS A 170 3.69 20.67 -11.99
C HIS A 170 3.02 19.36 -11.62
N ILE A 171 2.97 19.04 -10.32
CA ILE A 171 2.11 17.96 -9.80
C ILE A 171 0.65 18.43 -9.86
N VAL A 172 -0.18 17.69 -10.60
CA VAL A 172 -1.59 18.03 -10.84
C VAL A 172 -2.56 17.06 -10.17
N SER A 173 -2.15 15.80 -9.95
CA SER A 173 -2.92 14.80 -9.22
C SER A 173 -1.97 13.84 -8.50
N THR A 174 -2.42 13.26 -7.40
CA THR A 174 -1.63 12.32 -6.60
C THR A 174 -2.52 11.30 -5.89
N LEU A 175 -1.97 10.14 -5.60
CA LEU A 175 -2.56 9.14 -4.72
C LEU A 175 -1.51 8.58 -3.78
N ALA A 176 -1.95 8.15 -2.60
CA ALA A 176 -1.14 7.35 -1.68
C ALA A 176 -1.59 5.91 -1.76
N PHE A 177 -0.63 4.98 -1.78
CA PHE A 177 -0.92 3.54 -1.84
C PHE A 177 0.05 2.72 -1.01
N ARG A 178 -0.39 1.54 -0.57
CA ARG A 178 0.43 0.52 0.08
C ARG A 178 0.03 -0.87 -0.43
N THR A 179 1.02 -1.72 -0.67
CA THR A 179 0.82 -3.06 -1.23
C THR A 179 0.84 -4.12 -0.14
N PHE A 180 -0.01 -5.12 -0.26
CA PHE A 180 -0.03 -6.32 0.58
C PHE A 180 0.46 -7.50 -0.27
N GLY A 181 1.75 -7.49 -0.57
CA GLY A 181 2.37 -8.36 -1.58
C GLY A 181 1.66 -8.23 -2.94
N ASP A 182 1.44 -9.37 -3.61
CA ASP A 182 0.65 -9.47 -4.84
C ASP A 182 -0.86 -9.59 -4.58
N LYS A 183 -1.31 -9.54 -3.31
CA LYS A 183 -2.72 -9.83 -2.97
C LYS A 183 -3.59 -8.65 -3.31
N PHE A 184 -3.31 -7.49 -2.74
CA PHE A 184 -4.02 -6.28 -3.05
C PHE A 184 -3.17 -5.04 -2.78
N VAL A 185 -3.60 -3.92 -3.34
CA VAL A 185 -3.08 -2.60 -3.02
C VAL A 185 -4.22 -1.77 -2.44
N GLU A 186 -3.95 -1.11 -1.31
CA GLU A 186 -4.86 -0.09 -0.81
C GLU A 186 -4.53 1.27 -1.39
N ILE A 187 -5.56 2.07 -1.66
CA ILE A 187 -5.44 3.45 -2.13
C ILE A 187 -6.33 4.35 -1.25
N PRO A 188 -5.91 4.66 -0.01
CA PRO A 188 -6.76 5.40 0.92
C PRO A 188 -6.98 6.86 0.53
N LEU A 189 -6.05 7.45 -0.24
CA LEU A 189 -6.08 8.86 -0.58
C LEU A 189 -5.87 9.06 -2.09
N VAL A 190 -6.78 9.78 -2.72
CA VAL A 190 -6.66 10.24 -4.11
C VAL A 190 -7.06 11.70 -4.19
N ALA A 191 -6.21 12.54 -4.77
CA ALA A 191 -6.45 13.98 -4.86
C ALA A 191 -6.05 14.55 -6.22
N THR A 192 -6.82 15.53 -6.68
CA THR A 192 -6.47 16.38 -7.83
C THR A 192 -6.44 17.83 -7.36
N LYS A 193 -5.32 18.50 -7.64
CA LYS A 193 -5.07 19.89 -7.23
C LYS A 193 -6.18 20.82 -7.75
N GLN A 194 -6.60 21.77 -6.93
CA GLN A 194 -7.55 22.80 -7.33
C GLN A 194 -7.04 23.54 -8.58
N GLY A 195 -7.95 23.85 -9.51
CA GLY A 195 -7.60 24.43 -10.81
C GLY A 195 -7.25 23.41 -11.90
N TYR A 196 -6.94 22.15 -11.53
CA TYR A 196 -6.71 21.04 -12.48
C TYR A 196 -7.80 19.94 -12.40
N ARG A 197 -8.87 20.21 -11.64
CA ARG A 197 -10.02 19.30 -11.49
C ARG A 197 -10.88 19.33 -12.74
N ARG A 198 -11.61 18.25 -13.02
CA ARG A 198 -12.49 18.08 -14.20
C ARG A 198 -11.77 18.07 -15.56
N GLU A 199 -10.44 18.01 -15.59
CA GLU A 199 -9.63 17.84 -16.81
C GLU A 199 -9.25 16.37 -17.11
N GLY A 200 -9.80 15.42 -16.34
CA GLY A 200 -9.49 13.98 -16.47
C GLY A 200 -8.17 13.54 -15.82
N ASN A 201 -7.52 14.39 -15.01
CA ASN A 201 -6.25 14.08 -14.36
C ASN A 201 -6.34 12.90 -13.37
N CYS A 202 -7.41 12.80 -12.59
CA CYS A 202 -7.65 11.64 -11.72
C CYS A 202 -7.74 10.33 -12.52
N ARG A 203 -8.41 10.35 -13.68
CA ARG A 203 -8.53 9.18 -14.57
C ARG A 203 -7.15 8.74 -15.08
N ARG A 204 -6.35 9.68 -15.59
CA ARG A 204 -4.98 9.43 -16.07
C ARG A 204 -4.09 8.81 -14.99
N LEU A 205 -4.14 9.37 -13.78
CA LEU A 205 -3.37 8.86 -12.65
C LEU A 205 -3.77 7.42 -12.29
N ILE A 206 -5.07 7.15 -12.11
CA ILE A 206 -5.54 5.82 -11.71
C ILE A 206 -5.25 4.78 -12.81
N GLN A 207 -5.46 5.12 -14.08
CA GLN A 207 -5.12 4.21 -15.19
C GLN A 207 -3.64 3.84 -15.20
N LYS A 208 -2.75 4.83 -15.04
CA LYS A 208 -1.31 4.56 -15.03
C LYS A 208 -0.87 3.81 -13.77
N ALA A 209 -1.53 4.05 -12.64
CA ALA A 209 -1.33 3.26 -11.42
C ALA A 209 -1.81 1.80 -11.58
N GLU A 210 -2.95 1.57 -12.25
CA GLU A 210 -3.44 0.23 -12.56
C GLU A 210 -2.44 -0.57 -13.41
N GLU A 211 -1.84 0.04 -14.44
CA GLU A 211 -0.77 -0.58 -15.23
C GLU A 211 0.43 -0.98 -14.36
N LEU A 212 0.84 -0.10 -13.44
CA LEU A 212 1.92 -0.39 -12.48
C LEU A 212 1.55 -1.56 -11.57
N PHE A 213 0.32 -1.59 -11.04
CA PHE A 213 -0.12 -2.67 -10.16
C PHE A 213 -0.22 -4.00 -10.89
N GLN A 214 -0.59 -3.99 -12.18
CA GLN A 214 -0.55 -5.17 -13.04
C GLN A 214 0.89 -5.63 -13.31
N GLU A 215 1.85 -4.72 -13.51
CA GLU A 215 3.28 -5.04 -13.61
C GLU A 215 3.79 -5.74 -12.34
N LEU A 216 3.30 -5.31 -11.18
CA LEU A 216 3.56 -5.92 -9.87
C LEU A 216 2.74 -7.19 -9.60
N HIS A 217 1.92 -7.64 -10.56
CA HIS A 217 1.02 -8.80 -10.45
C HIS A 217 0.02 -8.71 -9.27
N ILE A 218 -0.33 -7.50 -8.86
CA ILE A 218 -1.29 -7.27 -7.78
C ILE A 218 -2.69 -7.66 -8.26
N GLN A 219 -3.40 -8.45 -7.46
CA GLN A 219 -4.69 -9.01 -7.87
C GLN A 219 -5.86 -8.05 -7.69
N PHE A 220 -5.84 -7.21 -6.65
CA PHE A 220 -6.96 -6.32 -6.35
C PHE A 220 -6.51 -4.91 -5.98
N ILE A 221 -7.31 -3.91 -6.38
CA ILE A 221 -7.30 -2.57 -5.76
C ILE A 221 -8.39 -2.55 -4.71
N VAL A 222 -8.11 -1.96 -3.55
CA VAL A 222 -9.12 -1.61 -2.54
C VAL A 222 -8.98 -0.13 -2.17
N LEU A 223 -10.11 0.55 -1.96
CA LEU A 223 -10.11 1.93 -1.49
C LEU A 223 -11.38 2.26 -0.69
N PRO A 224 -11.29 3.19 0.28
CA PRO A 224 -12.44 3.80 0.92
C PRO A 224 -13.04 4.89 0.01
N SER A 225 -14.37 4.90 -0.14
CA SER A 225 -15.10 5.98 -0.79
C SER A 225 -16.08 6.61 0.20
N ILE A 226 -16.10 7.95 0.29
CA ILE A 226 -17.25 8.62 0.90
C ILE A 226 -18.52 8.39 0.06
N PRO A 227 -19.73 8.41 0.66
CA PRO A 227 -20.96 8.08 -0.05
C PRO A 227 -21.20 8.94 -1.31
N SER A 228 -20.84 10.23 -1.27
CA SER A 228 -21.03 11.17 -2.38
C SER A 228 -20.14 10.89 -3.60
N LEU A 229 -19.08 10.08 -3.44
CA LEU A 229 -18.15 9.71 -4.51
C LEU A 229 -18.33 8.27 -5.00
N TYR A 230 -19.22 7.50 -4.38
CA TYR A 230 -19.45 6.09 -4.72
C TYR A 230 -19.73 5.87 -6.21
N ASP A 231 -20.68 6.62 -6.78
CA ASP A 231 -21.05 6.51 -8.19
C ASP A 231 -19.91 6.91 -9.13
N MET A 232 -19.03 7.81 -8.70
CA MET A 232 -17.86 8.20 -9.48
C MET A 232 -16.89 7.02 -9.60
N TRP A 233 -16.54 6.37 -8.49
CA TRP A 233 -15.68 5.18 -8.49
C TRP A 233 -16.28 4.01 -9.27
N LYS A 234 -17.59 3.77 -9.07
CA LYS A 234 -18.31 2.71 -9.79
C LYS A 234 -18.34 2.95 -11.29
N ASN A 235 -18.84 4.10 -11.73
CA ASN A 235 -19.16 4.33 -13.15
C ASN A 235 -17.96 4.76 -13.99
N HIS A 236 -16.90 5.31 -13.38
CA HIS A 236 -15.75 5.82 -14.13
C HIS A 236 -14.48 5.01 -13.98
N PHE A 237 -14.36 4.20 -12.93
CA PHE A 237 -13.18 3.40 -12.62
C PHE A 237 -13.46 1.89 -12.51
N ASN A 238 -14.74 1.50 -12.62
CA ASN A 238 -15.20 0.10 -12.55
C ASN A 238 -14.89 -0.57 -11.20
N LEU A 239 -14.94 0.19 -10.10
CA LEU A 239 -14.89 -0.39 -8.77
C LEU A 239 -16.28 -0.89 -8.34
N THR A 240 -16.31 -1.97 -7.58
CA THR A 240 -17.53 -2.52 -6.98
C THR A 240 -17.48 -2.36 -5.46
N LYS A 241 -18.65 -2.36 -4.82
CA LYS A 241 -18.73 -2.36 -3.35
C LYS A 241 -18.20 -3.69 -2.80
N MET A 242 -17.41 -3.64 -1.72
CA MET A 242 -16.99 -4.84 -1.01
C MET A 242 -18.10 -5.38 -0.11
N GLU A 243 -18.16 -6.71 0.02
CA GLU A 243 -19.06 -7.37 0.96
C GLU A 243 -18.51 -7.25 2.40
N PRO A 244 -19.37 -7.11 3.43
CA PRO A 244 -18.92 -6.95 4.82
C PRO A 244 -17.94 -8.03 5.30
N LYS A 245 -18.16 -9.28 4.86
CA LYS A 245 -17.28 -10.42 5.18
C LYS A 245 -15.86 -10.30 4.61
N ASP A 246 -15.69 -9.59 3.49
CA ASP A 246 -14.40 -9.38 2.85
C ASP A 246 -13.72 -8.13 3.46
N ILE A 247 -14.50 -7.12 3.85
CA ILE A 247 -14.01 -5.95 4.60
C ILE A 247 -13.42 -6.39 5.94
N SER A 248 -14.11 -7.24 6.70
CA SER A 248 -13.62 -7.73 8.01
C SER A 248 -12.30 -8.49 7.95
N LEU A 249 -11.87 -8.93 6.76
CA LEU A 249 -10.58 -9.60 6.57
C LEU A 249 -9.43 -8.62 6.39
N ILE A 250 -9.70 -7.38 5.98
CA ILE A 250 -8.69 -6.36 5.67
C ILE A 250 -8.78 -5.12 6.56
N GLU A 251 -9.84 -4.95 7.35
CA GLU A 251 -10.12 -3.71 8.10
C GLU A 251 -8.99 -3.29 9.05
N ASN A 252 -8.33 -4.26 9.70
CA ASN A 252 -7.18 -3.99 10.58
C ASN A 252 -5.87 -3.74 9.82
N HIS A 253 -5.89 -3.88 8.49
CA HIS A 253 -4.73 -3.72 7.63
C HIS A 253 -4.78 -2.42 6.82
N VAL A 254 -5.98 -1.90 6.51
CA VAL A 254 -6.14 -0.76 5.59
C VAL A 254 -6.50 0.54 6.30
N VAL A 255 -6.09 1.65 5.72
CA VAL A 255 -6.42 2.99 6.21
C VAL A 255 -7.80 3.40 5.68
N THR A 256 -8.70 3.79 6.60
CA THR A 256 -10.03 4.31 6.27
C THR A 256 -10.20 5.71 6.85
N PRO A 257 -10.02 6.78 6.05
CA PRO A 257 -10.09 8.17 6.54
C PRO A 257 -11.40 8.58 7.22
N ASP A 258 -12.51 7.91 6.90
CA ASP A 258 -13.82 8.15 7.49
C ASP A 258 -14.47 6.81 7.84
N GLU A 259 -14.12 6.25 8.98
CA GLU A 259 -14.61 4.94 9.43
C GLU A 259 -16.14 4.89 9.59
N ASN A 260 -16.80 6.03 9.80
CA ASN A 260 -18.23 6.09 10.05
C ASN A 260 -19.06 6.03 8.77
N SER A 261 -18.57 6.62 7.67
CA SER A 261 -19.34 6.75 6.43
C SER A 261 -18.72 6.09 5.21
N ALA A 262 -17.45 5.67 5.27
CA ALA A 262 -16.76 5.10 4.13
C ALA A 262 -17.43 3.81 3.65
N VAL A 263 -17.56 3.72 2.34
CA VAL A 263 -17.92 2.51 1.61
C VAL A 263 -16.64 1.95 1.02
N MET A 264 -16.20 0.79 1.50
CA MET A 264 -15.07 0.08 0.92
C MET A 264 -15.43 -0.44 -0.47
N MET A 265 -14.54 -0.16 -1.42
CA MET A 265 -14.69 -0.54 -2.81
C MET A 265 -13.48 -1.33 -3.28
N MET A 266 -13.68 -2.22 -4.24
CA MET A 266 -12.62 -3.04 -4.81
C MET A 266 -12.69 -3.12 -6.34
N LYS A 267 -11.56 -3.47 -6.97
CA LYS A 267 -11.48 -3.83 -8.37
C LYS A 267 -10.52 -5.00 -8.55
N ASP A 268 -10.94 -5.99 -9.33
CA ASP A 268 -10.10 -7.11 -9.74
C ASP A 268 -9.21 -6.66 -10.91
N LEU A 269 -7.90 -6.79 -10.74
CA LEU A 269 -6.89 -6.47 -11.74
C LEU A 269 -6.41 -7.70 -12.51
N ARG A 270 -6.81 -8.90 -12.08
CA ARG A 270 -6.39 -10.14 -12.75
C ARG A 270 -6.91 -10.13 -14.18
N PRO A 271 -6.12 -10.60 -15.15
CA PRO A 271 -6.57 -10.70 -16.53
C PRO A 271 -7.83 -11.57 -16.58
N LEU A 272 -8.82 -11.13 -17.36
CA LEU A 272 -9.98 -11.96 -17.67
C LEU A 272 -9.47 -13.21 -18.40
N ILE A 273 -9.59 -14.37 -17.75
CA ILE A 273 -9.33 -15.65 -18.40
C ILE A 273 -10.50 -15.86 -19.37
N LEU A 274 -10.27 -15.58 -20.65
CA LEU A 274 -11.20 -15.86 -21.75
C LEU A 274 -11.08 -17.31 -22.20
#